data_AF-A0A8D8F312-F1
#
_entry.id   AF-A0A8D8F312-F1
#
_cell.length_a   1.000
_cell.length_b   1.000
_cell.length_c   1.000
_cell.angle_alpha   90.00
_cell.angle_beta   90.00
_cell.angle_gamma   90.00
#
_symmetry.space_group_name_H-M   'P 1'
#
loop_
_entity.id
_entity.type
_entity.pdbx_description
1 polymer ?
#
loop_
_entity_poly.entity_id
_entity_poly.type
_entity_poly.pdbx_seq_one_letter_code
_entity_poly.pdbx_strand_id
1 'polypeptide(L)'
;MADKISDPIRKCSIILKGAKSDTEKFAALFMVTKLIKGADCNEAGRKLLFEAIGFDFVRRLLTSGKEVPDATAYQSVALSILSCFCEDEQLATHPDMLA
;
A
#
# COMPACT_ATOMS: atom_id res chain seq x y z
N MET A 1 4.51 20.78 12.42
CA MET A 1 3.93 20.05 13.57
C MET A 1 4.25 18.57 13.34
N ALA A 2 4.83 17.86 14.30
CA ALA A 2 5.14 16.43 14.10
C ALA A 2 3.83 15.66 14.02
N ASP A 3 3.45 15.27 12.81
CA ASP A 3 2.20 14.58 12.51
C ASP A 3 2.19 13.25 13.30
N LYS A 4 1.39 13.19 14.37
CA LYS A 4 1.35 12.01 15.25
C LYS A 4 0.68 10.86 14.51
N ILE A 5 1.48 9.98 13.91
CA ILE A 5 1.01 8.74 13.31
C ILE A 5 0.43 7.84 14.40
N SER A 6 -0.82 7.41 14.22
CA SER A 6 -1.55 6.57 15.18
C SER A 6 -0.93 5.17 15.36
N ASP A 7 -1.07 4.61 16.56
CA ASP A 7 -0.58 3.26 16.88
C ASP A 7 -1.07 2.15 15.94
N PRO A 8 -2.34 2.13 15.49
CA PRO A 8 -2.82 1.13 14.54
C PRO A 8 -2.06 1.18 13.20
N ILE A 9 -1.75 2.38 12.71
CA ILE A 9 -1.00 2.57 11.47
C ILE A 9 0.44 2.10 11.64
N ARG A 10 1.09 2.42 12.77
CA ARG A 10 2.44 1.92 13.09
C ARG A 10 2.48 0.39 13.14
N LYS A 11 1.52 -0.24 13.82
CA LYS A 11 1.44 -1.70 13.91
C LYS A 11 1.21 -2.34 12.53
N CYS A 12 0.33 -1.77 11.71
CA CYS A 12 0.10 -2.26 10.36
C CYS A 12 1.34 -2.13 9.47
N SER A 13 2.06 -1.01 9.57
CA SER A 13 3.35 -0.82 8.88
C SER A 13 4.37 -1.89 9.27
N ILE A 14 4.47 -2.24 10.56
CA ILE A 14 5.36 -3.31 11.04
C ILE A 14 4.95 -4.68 10.45
N ILE A 15 3.66 -4.98 10.42
CA ILE A 15 3.15 -6.24 9.85
C ILE A 15 3.48 -6.33 8.36
N LEU A 16 3.23 -5.26 7.60
CA LEU A 16 3.51 -5.20 6.16
C LEU A 16 5.01 -5.37 5.85
N LYS A 17 5.88 -4.71 6.64
CA LYS A 17 7.34 -4.82 6.50
C LYS A 17 7.87 -6.19 6.94
N GLY A 18 7.21 -6.85 7.89
CA GLY A 18 7.57 -8.17 8.41
C GLY A 18 7.02 -9.35 7.62
N ALA A 19 6.12 -9.12 6.66
CA ALA A 19 5.52 -10.15 5.83
C ALA A 19 6.57 -10.85 4.97
N LYS A 20 6.58 -12.19 4.99
CA LYS A 20 7.57 -13.03 4.30
C LYS A 20 7.11 -13.53 2.95
N SER A 21 5.82 -13.38 2.64
CA SER A 21 5.22 -13.81 1.38
C SER A 21 4.25 -12.75 0.84
N ASP A 22 4.04 -12.78 -0.48
CA ASP A 22 3.06 -11.91 -1.12
C ASP A 22 1.63 -12.19 -0.61
N THR A 23 1.33 -13.44 -0.22
CA THR A 23 0.05 -13.81 0.42
C THR A 23 -0.13 -13.12 1.77
N GLU A 24 0.91 -13.09 2.62
CA GLU A 24 0.87 -12.36 3.90
C GLU A 24 0.70 -10.85 3.69
N LYS A 25 1.41 -10.27 2.71
CA LYS A 25 1.23 -8.87 2.34
C LYS A 25 -0.19 -8.59 1.85
N PHE A 26 -0.73 -9.47 1.00
CA PHE A 26 -2.08 -9.33 0.46
C PHE A 26 -3.15 -9.40 1.56
N ALA A 27 -3.00 -10.31 2.53
CA ALA A 27 -3.88 -10.35 3.70
C ALA A 27 -3.79 -9.06 4.55
N ALA A 28 -2.59 -8.53 4.72
CA ALA A 28 -2.38 -7.26 5.44
C ALA A 28 -3.01 -6.05 4.74
N LEU A 29 -3.17 -6.06 3.41
CA LEU A 29 -3.89 -5.00 2.69
C LEU A 29 -5.34 -4.83 3.19
N PHE A 30 -5.99 -5.89 3.67
CA PHE A 30 -7.33 -5.77 4.23
C PHE A 30 -7.35 -4.83 5.44
N MET A 31 -6.32 -4.88 6.29
CA MET A 31 -6.16 -3.94 7.40
C MET A 31 -5.90 -2.52 6.90
N VAL A 32 -5.08 -2.37 5.86
CA VAL A 32 -4.78 -1.07 5.24
C VAL A 32 -6.06 -0.38 4.78
N THR A 33 -6.95 -1.07 4.07
CA THR A 33 -8.22 -0.46 3.60
C THR A 33 -9.11 0.06 4.73
N LYS A 34 -9.07 -0.61 5.90
CA LYS A 34 -9.79 -0.17 7.10
C LYS A 34 -9.14 1.06 7.74
N LEU A 35 -7.81 1.12 7.74
CA LEU A 35 -7.06 2.20 8.37
C LEU A 35 -7.10 3.49 7.55
N ILE A 36 -6.97 3.43 6.22
CA ILE A 36 -6.97 4.62 5.35
C ILE A 36 -8.32 5.36 5.40
N LYS A 37 -9.43 4.63 5.58
CA LYS A 37 -10.78 5.20 5.73
C LYS A 37 -11.07 5.69 7.16
N GLY A 38 -10.18 5.40 8.12
CA GLY A 38 -10.32 5.86 9.50
C GLY A 38 -9.95 7.34 9.65
N ALA A 39 -10.59 8.02 10.60
CA ALA A 39 -10.32 9.42 10.91
C ALA A 39 -8.87 9.69 11.36
N ASP A 40 -8.17 8.65 11.83
CA ASP A 40 -6.81 8.72 12.36
C ASP A 40 -5.70 8.53 11.30
N CYS A 41 -6.05 8.45 10.01
CA CYS A 41 -5.08 8.30 8.92
C CYS A 41 -4.82 9.63 8.20
N ASN A 42 -3.83 10.33 8.71
CA ASN A 42 -3.26 11.54 8.12
C ASN A 42 -2.29 11.22 6.96
N GLU A 43 -1.82 12.27 6.28
CA GLU A 43 -0.89 12.20 5.16
C GLU A 43 0.39 11.42 5.51
N ALA A 44 0.98 11.69 6.68
CA ALA A 44 2.16 10.95 7.15
C ALA A 44 1.86 9.45 7.39
N GLY A 45 0.66 9.13 7.88
CA GLY A 45 0.20 7.76 8.05
C GLY A 45 0.00 7.03 6.72
N ARG A 46 -0.58 7.69 5.72
CA ARG A 46 -0.74 7.15 4.36
C ARG A 46 0.62 6.85 3.73
N LYS A 47 1.55 7.81 3.81
CA LYS A 47 2.93 7.64 3.32
C LYS A 47 3.64 6.46 3.99
N LEU A 48 3.52 6.34 5.32
CA LEU A 48 4.12 5.22 6.05
C LEU A 48 3.56 3.85 5.63
N LEU A 49 2.25 3.78 5.35
CA LEU A 49 1.62 2.54 4.87
C LEU A 49 2.06 2.21 3.45
N PHE A 50 2.14 3.20 2.56
CA PHE A 50 2.63 3.00 1.19
C PHE A 50 4.05 2.44 1.16
N GLU A 51 4.97 3.08 1.89
CA GLU A 51 6.35 2.62 2.02
C GLU A 51 6.42 1.20 2.62
N ALA A 52 5.50 0.86 3.53
CA ALA A 52 5.46 -0.47 4.14
C ALA A 52 4.93 -1.57 3.20
N ILE A 53 3.96 -1.25 2.33
CA ILE A 53 3.49 -2.17 1.29
C ILE A 53 4.66 -2.52 0.36
N GLY A 54 5.40 -1.50 -0.05
CA GLY A 54 6.59 -1.61 -0.90
C GLY A 54 6.25 -1.72 -2.38
N PHE A 55 6.99 -0.95 -3.19
CA PHE A 55 6.69 -0.79 -4.61
C PHE A 55 6.82 -2.10 -5.41
N ASP A 56 7.81 -2.94 -5.10
CA ASP A 56 8.01 -4.23 -5.78
C ASP A 56 6.79 -5.15 -5.70
N PHE A 57 6.08 -5.13 -4.57
CA PHE A 57 4.86 -5.92 -4.40
C PHE A 57 3.73 -5.37 -5.28
N VAL A 58 3.55 -4.05 -5.31
CA VAL A 58 2.56 -3.39 -6.19
C VAL A 58 2.88 -3.66 -7.66
N ARG A 59 4.15 -3.59 -8.05
CA ARG A 59 4.62 -3.93 -9.39
C ARG A 59 4.29 -5.37 -9.76
N ARG A 60 4.56 -6.34 -8.88
CA ARG A 60 4.19 -7.75 -9.11
C ARG A 60 2.69 -7.98 -9.26
N LEU A 61 1.87 -7.29 -8.47
CA LEU A 61 0.41 -7.32 -8.64
C LEU A 61 -0.03 -6.76 -10.01
N LEU A 62 0.59 -5.65 -10.45
CA LEU A 62 0.29 -5.02 -11.73
C LEU A 62 0.76 -5.86 -12.94
N THR A 63 1.92 -6.49 -12.83
CA THR A 63 2.48 -7.33 -13.90
C THR A 63 2.10 -8.80 -13.76
N SER A 64 1.12 -9.12 -12.91
CA SER A 64 0.58 -10.48 -12.79
C SER A 64 0.07 -10.93 -14.17
N GLY A 65 0.75 -11.91 -14.77
CA GLY A 65 0.50 -12.37 -16.13
C GLY A 65 -0.77 -13.23 -16.24
N LYS A 66 -1.20 -13.49 -17.48
CA LYS A 66 -2.39 -14.31 -17.81
C LYS A 66 -2.37 -15.74 -17.24
N GLU A 67 -1.20 -16.22 -16.83
CA GLU A 67 -0.99 -17.54 -16.24
C GLU A 67 -1.44 -17.62 -14.77
N VAL A 68 -1.68 -16.46 -14.13
CA VAL A 68 -2.22 -16.38 -12.78
C VAL A 68 -3.76 -16.31 -12.85
N PRO A 69 -4.49 -17.24 -12.19
CA PRO A 69 -5.93 -17.12 -12.08
C PRO A 69 -6.29 -15.79 -11.39
N ASP A 70 -7.29 -15.09 -11.91
CA ASP A 70 -7.73 -13.77 -11.43
C ASP A 70 -6.66 -12.66 -11.52
N ALA A 71 -5.73 -12.74 -12.48
CA ALA A 71 -4.74 -11.70 -12.75
C ALA A 71 -5.34 -10.27 -12.82
N THR A 72 -6.53 -10.13 -13.42
CA THR A 72 -7.25 -8.85 -13.51
C THR A 72 -7.67 -8.30 -12.14
N ALA A 73 -7.98 -9.15 -11.17
CA ALA A 73 -8.30 -8.73 -9.81
C ALA A 73 -7.05 -8.18 -9.09
N TYR A 74 -5.91 -8.86 -9.22
CA TYR A 74 -4.64 -8.38 -8.66
C TYR A 74 -4.21 -7.05 -9.27
N GLN A 75 -4.34 -6.90 -10.59
CA GLN A 75 -4.10 -5.65 -11.29
C GLN A 75 -5.02 -4.52 -10.81
N SER A 76 -6.30 -4.82 -10.60
CA SER A 76 -7.27 -3.85 -10.09
C SER A 76 -6.93 -3.39 -8.67
N VAL A 77 -6.44 -4.30 -7.82
CA VAL A 77 -5.96 -3.97 -6.48
C VAL A 77 -4.71 -3.09 -6.56
N ALA A 78 -3.75 -3.42 -7.42
CA ALA A 78 -2.55 -2.59 -7.63
C ALA A 78 -2.92 -1.17 -8.07
N LEU A 79 -3.82 -1.04 -9.04
CA LEU A 79 -4.32 0.26 -9.51
C LEU A 79 -5.04 1.02 -8.41
N SER A 80 -5.88 0.36 -7.61
CA SER A 80 -6.59 1.01 -6.49
C SER A 80 -5.62 1.53 -5.43
N ILE A 81 -4.58 0.76 -5.11
CA ILE A 81 -3.49 1.18 -4.22
C ILE A 81 -2.84 2.43 -4.81
N LEU A 82 -2.37 2.38 -6.06
CA LEU A 82 -1.72 3.51 -6.72
C LEU A 82 -2.62 4.76 -6.76
N SER A 83 -3.90 4.61 -7.10
CA SER A 83 -4.86 5.73 -7.12
C SER A 83 -4.99 6.40 -5.76
N CYS A 84 -5.10 5.63 -4.66
CA CYS A 84 -5.18 6.19 -3.31
C CYS A 84 -3.92 6.99 -2.89
N PHE A 85 -2.76 6.68 -3.48
CA PHE A 85 -1.50 7.34 -3.15
C PHE A 85 -1.11 8.45 -4.16
N CYS A 86 -1.64 8.43 -5.38
CA CYS A 86 -1.48 9.53 -6.35
C CYS A 86 -2.28 10.79 -5.98
N GLU A 87 -3.27 10.70 -5.09
CA GLU A 87 -3.99 11.85 -4.55
C GLU A 87 -3.10 12.75 -3.67
N ASP A 88 -1.90 12.29 -3.31
CA ASP A 88 -0.89 13.01 -2.55
C ASP A 88 0.28 13.39 -3.48
N GLU A 89 0.49 14.70 -3.67
CA GLU A 89 1.50 15.27 -4.55
C GLU A 89 2.93 14.79 -4.22
N GLN A 90 3.22 14.47 -2.96
CA GLN A 90 4.53 13.97 -2.53
C GLN A 90 4.74 12.49 -2.90
N LEU A 91 3.66 11.72 -2.95
CA LEU A 91 3.70 10.31 -3.34
C LEU A 91 3.65 10.15 -4.86
N ALA A 92 2.90 11.01 -5.56
CA ALA A 92 2.89 11.07 -7.02
C ALA A 92 4.28 11.39 -7.62
N THR A 93 5.12 12.13 -6.89
CA THR A 93 6.49 12.48 -7.28
C THR A 93 7.54 11.48 -6.76
N HIS A 94 7.13 10.36 -6.16
CA HIS A 94 8.05 9.35 -5.66
C HIS A 94 8.86 8.72 -6.81
N PRO A 95 10.19 8.53 -6.68
CA PRO A 95 11.04 8.00 -7.76
C PRO A 95 10.51 6.69 -8.35
N ASP A 96 10.04 5.78 -7.50
CA ASP A 96 9.48 4.50 -7.97
C ASP A 96 8.19 4.65 -8.79
N MET A 97 7.42 5.72 -8.60
CA MET A 97 6.21 6.00 -9.40
C MET A 97 6.53 6.57 -10.79
N LEU A 98 7.71 7.17 -10.93
CA LEU A 98 8.18 7.83 -12.16
C LEU A 98 9.15 6.96 -12.98
N ALA A 99 9.56 5.79 -12.45
CA ALA A 99 10.54 4.87 -13.03
C ALA A 99 9.88 3.66 -13.72
#